data_AF-M0LNG0-F1
#
_entry.id   AF-M0LNG0-F1
#
_cell.length_a   1.000
_cell.length_b   1.000
_cell.length_c   1.000
_cell.angle_alpha   90.00
_cell.angle_beta   90.00
_cell.angle_gamma   90.00
#
_symmetry.space_group_name_H-M   'P 1'
#
loop_
_entity.id
_entity.type
_entity.pdbx_description
1 polymer ?
#
loop_
_entity_poly.entity_id
_entity_poly.type
_entity_poly.pdbx_seq_one_letter_code
_entity_poly.pdbx_strand_id
1 'polypeptide(L)' 'MSSATEQSAERPDTAADVDGPITEIGHDEYDPIGTLVLIGLYFLILVALWFFMYFVEFVGNDPTVVSSILMGVGLV' A
#
# COMPACT_ATOMS: atom_id res chain seq x y z
N MET A 1 30.58 47.67 -35.80
CA MET A 1 30.46 46.21 -35.88
C MET A 1 30.36 45.69 -34.45
N SER A 2 29.17 45.20 -34.10
CA SER A 2 28.78 44.69 -32.78
C SER A 2 29.04 43.19 -32.74
N SER A 3 29.94 42.72 -31.89
CA SER A 3 30.24 41.29 -31.73
C SER A 3 30.24 40.85 -30.27
N ALA A 4 29.38 41.45 -29.44
CA ALA A 4 29.21 41.06 -28.04
C ALA A 4 27.74 40.87 -27.63
N THR A 5 26.82 40.75 -28.60
CA THR A 5 25.39 40.54 -28.35
C THR A 5 24.97 39.07 -28.36
N GLU A 6 25.82 38.10 -28.71
CA GLU A 6 25.35 36.74 -28.99
C GLU A 6 25.76 35.67 -27.94
N GLN A 7 26.12 36.08 -26.72
CA GLN A 7 26.39 35.14 -25.63
C GLN A 7 25.64 35.53 -24.36
N SER A 8 24.31 35.64 -24.44
CA SER A 8 23.48 35.77 -23.23
C SER A 8 22.02 35.32 -23.36
N ALA A 9 21.58 34.77 -24.49
CA ALA A 9 20.14 34.56 -24.71
C ALA A 9 19.78 33.17 -25.24
N GLU A 10 20.47 32.12 -24.79
CA GLU A 10 19.90 30.76 -24.84
C GLU A 10 20.48 29.94 -23.68
N ARG A 11 20.10 30.33 -22.45
CA ARG A 11 20.17 29.38 -21.33
C ARG A 11 18.96 28.48 -21.57
N PRO A 12 19.11 27.19 -21.90
CA PRO A 12 17.97 26.31 -21.88
C PRO A 12 17.49 26.35 -20.44
N ASP A 13 16.28 26.85 -20.24
CA ASP A 13 15.56 26.79 -18.99
C ASP A 13 15.22 25.32 -18.74
N THR A 14 16.24 24.49 -18.50
CA THR A 14 16.13 23.17 -17.90
C THR A 14 16.01 23.36 -16.38
N ALA A 15 15.07 24.22 -15.97
CA ALA A 15 14.28 23.88 -14.82
C ALA A 15 13.33 22.82 -15.38
N ALA A 16 13.62 21.56 -15.07
CA ALA A 16 12.73 20.46 -15.43
C ALA A 16 11.30 20.90 -15.13
N ASP A 17 10.45 20.87 -16.15
CA ASP A 17 9.01 20.92 -16.05
C ASP A 17 8.61 19.81 -15.07
N VAL A 18 8.54 20.14 -13.77
CA VAL A 18 8.13 19.21 -12.71
C VAL A 18 6.61 18.95 -12.80
N ASP A 19 5.90 19.79 -13.57
CA ASP A 19 4.49 19.66 -13.91
C ASP A 19 4.34 19.06 -15.31
N GLY A 20 4.77 17.80 -15.48
CA GLY A 20 4.43 17.02 -16.67
C GLY A 20 2.91 17.04 -16.92
N PRO A 21 2.45 16.93 -18.18
CA PRO A 21 1.06 17.16 -18.55
C PRO A 21 0.10 16.32 -17.68
N ILE A 22 -0.72 17.01 -16.88
CA ILE A 22 -1.74 16.39 -16.02
C ILE A 22 -2.82 15.79 -16.94
N THR A 23 -2.68 14.50 -17.24
CA THR A 23 -3.68 13.72 -17.98
C THR A 23 -4.69 13.13 -17.00
N GLU A 24 -5.96 13.44 -17.21
CA GLU A 24 -7.07 12.79 -16.51
C GLU A 24 -7.15 11.33 -16.98
N ILE A 25 -6.85 10.38 -16.09
CA ILE A 25 -6.99 8.95 -16.38
C ILE A 25 -8.48 8.58 -16.31
N GLY A 26 -9.01 7.95 -17.37
CA GLY A 26 -10.38 7.43 -17.35
C GLY A 26 -10.51 6.23 -16.42
N HIS A 27 -11.66 6.05 -15.77
CA HIS A 27 -11.93 4.87 -14.93
C HIS A 27 -11.93 3.54 -15.71
N ASP A 28 -12.18 3.64 -17.00
CA ASP A 28 -12.15 2.59 -18.01
C ASP A 28 -10.72 2.15 -18.40
N GLU A 29 -9.72 2.99 -18.13
CA GLU A 29 -8.30 2.66 -18.31
C GLU A 29 -7.67 2.07 -17.04
N TYR A 30 -8.38 2.16 -15.90
CA TYR A 30 -7.91 1.60 -14.63
C TYR A 30 -8.13 0.08 -14.58
N ASP A 31 -7.04 -0.69 -14.60
CA ASP A 31 -7.05 -2.14 -14.39
C ASP A 31 -6.63 -2.50 -12.94
N PRO A 32 -7.58 -2.85 -12.04
CA PRO A 32 -7.29 -3.15 -10.65
C PRO A 32 -6.72 -4.54 -10.40
N ILE A 33 -6.43 -5.37 -11.42
CA ILE A 33 -5.98 -6.75 -11.21
C ILE A 33 -4.73 -6.81 -10.34
N GLY A 34 -3.76 -5.92 -10.56
CA GLY A 34 -2.53 -5.85 -9.75
C GLY A 34 -2.82 -5.55 -8.27
N THR A 35 -3.69 -4.57 -8.01
CA THR A 35 -4.14 -4.21 -6.65
C THR A 35 -4.91 -5.35 -5.99
N LEU A 36 -5.78 -6.05 -6.74
CA LEU A 36 -6.53 -7.20 -6.25
C LEU A 36 -5.57 -8.32 -5.84
N VAL A 37 -4.55 -8.62 -6.65
CA VAL A 37 -3.53 -9.62 -6.32
C VAL A 37 -2.77 -9.23 -5.05
N LEU A 38 -2.37 -7.96 -4.90
CA LEU A 38 -1.69 -7.46 -3.69
C LEU A 38 -2.55 -7.64 -2.43
N ILE A 39 -3.82 -7.24 -2.50
CA ILE A 39 -4.76 -7.37 -1.38
C ILE A 39 -5.03 -8.85 -1.09
N GLY A 40 -5.25 -9.67 -2.13
CA GLY A 40 -5.52 -11.09 -2.00
C GLY A 40 -4.35 -11.84 -1.36
N LEU A 41 -3.12 -11.56 -1.80
CA LEU A 41 -1.91 -12.12 -1.22
C LEU A 41 -1.73 -11.68 0.24
N TYR A 42 -1.94 -10.39 0.53
CA TYR A 42 -1.89 -9.87 1.90
C TYR A 42 -2.90 -10.56 2.81
N PHE A 43 -4.15 -10.69 2.37
CA PHE A 43 -5.21 -11.38 3.10
C PHE A 43 -4.87 -12.86 3.34
N LEU A 44 -4.32 -13.54 2.34
CA LEU A 44 -3.89 -14.94 2.46
C LEU A 44 -2.79 -15.10 3.51
N ILE A 45 -1.82 -14.18 3.56
CA ILE A 45 -0.78 -14.15 4.59
C ILE A 45 -1.39 -13.95 5.99
N LEU A 46 -2.33 -13.01 6.13
CA LEU A 46 -3.02 -12.78 7.41
C LEU A 46 -3.76 -14.02 7.89
N VAL A 47 -4.51 -14.68 7.02
CA VAL A 47 -5.24 -15.91 7.35
C VAL A 47 -4.28 -17.02 7.72
N ALA A 48 -3.18 -17.19 6.97
CA ALA A 48 -2.16 -18.18 7.28
C ALA A 48 -1.50 -17.94 8.66
N LEU A 49 -1.13 -16.70 8.96
CA LEU A 49 -0.59 -16.30 10.27
C LEU A 49 -1.61 -16.50 11.39
N TRP A 50 -2.87 -16.17 11.15
CA TRP A 50 -3.95 -16.37 12.10
C TRP A 50 -4.15 -17.85 12.43
N PHE A 51 -4.24 -18.71 11.41
CA PHE A 51 -4.29 -20.17 11.61
C PHE A 51 -3.03 -20.70 12.31
N PHE A 52 -1.85 -20.19 11.94
CA PHE A 52 -0.60 -20.59 12.56
C PHE A 52 -0.59 -20.26 14.07
N MET A 53 -1.01 -19.04 14.44
CA MET A 53 -1.14 -18.66 15.85
C MET A 53 -2.16 -19.53 16.59
N TYR A 54 -3.28 -19.89 15.94
CA TYR A 54 -4.23 -20.85 16.49
C TYR A 54 -3.57 -22.20 16.77
N PHE A 55 -2.82 -22.77 15.82
CA PHE A 55 -2.12 -24.04 16.07
C PHE A 55 -1.10 -23.92 17.21
N VAL A 56 -0.33 -22.83 17.28
CA VAL A 56 0.63 -22.57 18.36
C VAL A 56 -0.07 -22.52 19.73
N GLU A 57 -1.25 -21.92 19.81
CA GLU A 57 -2.00 -21.80 21.07
C GLU A 57 -2.72 -23.09 21.46
N PHE A 58 -3.29 -23.84 20.49
CA PHE A 58 -4.25 -24.92 20.78
C PHE A 58 -3.73 -26.34 20.54
N VAL A 59 -2.55 -26.56 19.95
CA VAL A 59 -2.03 -27.92 19.65
C VAL A 59 -1.17 -28.54 20.77
N GLY A 60 -0.85 -27.80 21.85
CA GLY A 60 0.11 -28.30 22.85
C GLY A 60 -0.14 -27.94 24.32
N ASN A 61 -1.11 -27.10 24.67
CA ASN A 61 -1.39 -26.74 26.05
C ASN A 61 -2.88 -26.37 26.22
N ASP A 62 -3.47 -26.76 27.35
CA ASP A 62 -4.86 -26.45 27.70
C ASP A 62 -5.19 -24.94 27.50
N PRO A 63 -6.41 -24.62 27.03
CA PRO A 63 -6.80 -23.31 26.49
C PRO A 63 -6.63 -22.23 27.55
N THR A 64 -5.63 -21.34 27.39
CA THR A 64 -5.16 -20.58 28.56
C THR A 64 -5.56 -19.11 28.65
N VAL A 65 -6.18 -18.43 27.67
CA VAL A 65 -6.29 -16.95 27.83
C VAL A 65 -7.61 -16.24 27.48
N VAL A 66 -8.58 -16.79 26.71
CA VAL A 66 -9.75 -15.95 26.32
C VAL A 66 -11.15 -16.54 26.41
N SER A 67 -11.33 -17.85 26.61
CA SER A 67 -12.70 -18.41 26.60
C SER A 67 -13.52 -18.10 27.86
N SER A 68 -12.91 -17.95 29.03
CA SER A 68 -13.66 -17.80 30.29
C SER A 68 -13.87 -16.34 30.71
N ILE A 69 -12.93 -15.44 30.39
CA ILE A 69 -12.95 -14.06 30.90
C ILE A 69 -13.83 -13.13 30.07
N LEU A 70 -13.96 -13.33 28.75
CA LEU A 70 -14.82 -12.49 27.89
C LEU A 70 -16.29 -12.97 27.88
N MET A 71 -16.53 -14.29 28.04
CA MET A 71 -17.87 -14.88 27.96
C MET A 71 -18.70 -14.69 29.25
N GLY A 72 -18.09 -14.34 30.39
CA GLY A 72 -18.78 -14.15 31.67
C GLY A 72 -19.33 -12.75 31.94
N VAL A 73 -18.86 -11.72 31.23
CA VAL A 73 -19.23 -10.31 31.50
C VAL A 73 -20.48 -9.86 30.72
N GLY A 74 -20.92 -10.61 29.70
CA GLY A 74 -22.12 -10.31 28.91
C GLY A 74 -23.44 -10.90 29.44
N LEU A 75 -23.41 -11.61 30.58
CA LEU A 75 -24.57 -12.32 31.15
C LEU A 75 -24.81 -12.03 32.66
N VAL A 76 -24.31 -10.89 33.17
CA VAL A 76 -24.66 -10.35 34.50
C VAL A 76 -25.15 -8.93 34.36
#